data_AF-A0A5P8K3S2-F1
#
_entry.id   AF-A0A5P8K3S2-F1
#
_cell.length_a   1.000
_cell.length_b   1.000
_cell.length_c   1.000
_cell.angle_alpha   90.00
_cell.angle_beta   90.00
_cell.angle_gamma   90.00
#
_symmetry.space_group_name_H-M   'P 1'
#
loop_
_entity.id
_entity.type
_entity.pdbx_description
1 polymer ?
#
loop_
_entity_poly.entity_id
_entity_poly.type
_entity_poly.pdbx_seq_one_letter_code
_entity_poly.pdbx_strand_id
1 'polypeptide(L)'
;MPELTDAQLTQLIKDIGLKRPRGGSERKPINHGTFRGARQHRYRKEPLCQPCQNAENAYQRERNAKGLRKKAAPKPKVYLTEEEWQARVAARQSGGAQ
;
A
#
# COMPACT_ATOMS: atom_id res chain seq x y z
N MET A 1 -34.25 22.21 6.63
CA MET A 1 -32.95 22.76 7.04
C MET A 1 -32.32 23.34 5.79
N PRO A 2 -31.86 24.61 5.76
CA PRO A 2 -31.16 25.12 4.61
C PRO A 2 -29.83 24.37 4.47
N GLU A 3 -29.72 23.52 3.45
CA GLU A 3 -28.51 22.79 3.13
C GLU A 3 -27.48 23.79 2.59
N LEU A 4 -26.47 24.12 3.39
CA LEU A 4 -25.36 24.95 2.95
C LEU A 4 -24.57 24.20 1.88
N THR A 5 -24.29 24.87 0.76
CA THR A 5 -23.39 24.33 -0.27
C THR A 5 -21.97 24.18 0.28
N ASP A 6 -21.18 23.26 -0.28
CA ASP A 6 -19.79 23.02 0.11
C ASP A 6 -18.92 24.30 0.07
N ALA A 7 -19.23 25.21 -0.86
CA ALA A 7 -18.59 26.51 -0.99
C ALA A 7 -18.93 27.45 0.19
N GLN A 8 -20.21 27.51 0.58
CA GLN A 8 -20.65 28.33 1.72
C GLN A 8 -20.14 27.80 3.05
N LEU A 9 -20.09 26.47 3.23
CA LEU A 9 -19.50 25.85 4.40
C LEU A 9 -18.00 26.18 4.51
N THR A 10 -17.29 26.16 3.38
CA THR A 10 -15.86 26.50 3.34
C THR A 10 -15.62 27.96 3.72
N GLN A 11 -16.45 28.88 3.23
CA GLN A 11 -16.37 30.30 3.57
C GLN A 11 -16.63 30.53 5.07
N LEU A 12 -17.65 29.89 5.64
CA LEU A 12 -17.97 29.98 7.06
C LEU A 12 -16.83 29.47 7.96
N ILE A 13 -16.24 28.32 7.63
CA ILE A 13 -15.10 27.76 8.37
C ILE A 13 -13.89 28.73 8.36
N LYS A 14 -13.66 29.40 7.22
CA LYS A 14 -12.59 30.39 7.07
C LYS A 14 -12.85 31.63 7.93
N ASP A 15 -14.08 32.13 7.96
CA ASP A 15 -14.46 33.33 8.71
C ASP A 15 -14.42 33.12 10.23
N ILE A 16 -14.74 31.91 10.70
CA ILE A 16 -14.65 31.53 12.12
C ILE A 16 -13.19 31.19 12.54
N GLY A 17 -12.25 31.13 11.59
CA GLY A 17 -10.83 30.82 11.86
C GLY A 17 -10.57 29.37 12.23
N LEU A 18 -11.53 28.47 11.97
CA LEU A 18 -11.38 27.04 12.25
C LEU A 18 -10.55 26.36 11.15
N LYS A 19 -9.64 25.48 11.57
CA LYS A 19 -8.86 24.66 10.63
C LYS A 19 -9.75 23.55 10.07
N ARG A 20 -9.84 23.40 8.74
CA ARG A 20 -10.59 22.30 8.12
C ARG A 20 -10.18 20.96 8.75
N PRO A 21 -11.13 20.06 9.04
CA PRO A 21 -10.83 18.76 9.60
C PRO A 21 -9.85 18.01 8.69
N ARG A 22 -8.86 17.34 9.29
CA ARG A 22 -7.87 16.54 8.55
C ARG A 22 -8.62 15.44 7.79
N GLY A 23 -8.71 15.57 6.47
CA GLY A 23 -9.34 14.58 5.60
C GLY A 23 -10.26 15.17 4.53
N GLY A 24 -10.64 16.45 4.63
CA GLY A 24 -11.58 17.10 3.72
C GLY A 24 -10.98 18.00 2.63
N SER A 25 -9.66 17.94 2.36
CA SER A 25 -9.09 18.73 1.27
C SER A 25 -9.49 18.14 -0.08
N GLU A 26 -9.92 18.99 -1.00
CA GLU A 26 -10.16 18.69 -2.40
C GLU A 26 -9.07 17.76 -2.94
N ARG A 27 -9.47 16.59 -3.46
CA ARG A 27 -8.51 15.56 -3.84
C ARG A 27 -7.65 16.10 -4.97
N LYS A 28 -6.33 16.10 -4.79
CA LYS A 28 -5.38 16.51 -5.84
C LYS A 28 -5.67 15.75 -7.14
N PRO A 29 -5.54 16.39 -8.31
CA PRO A 29 -5.65 15.69 -9.59
C PRO A 29 -4.63 14.54 -9.69
N ILE A 30 -4.98 13.51 -10.47
CA ILE A 30 -4.09 12.36 -10.69
C ILE A 30 -2.94 12.79 -11.60
N ASN A 31 -1.71 12.47 -11.21
CA ASN A 31 -0.55 12.71 -12.05
C ASN A 31 -0.32 11.53 -13.01
N HIS A 32 -0.91 11.59 -14.20
CA HIS A 32 -0.86 10.52 -15.19
C HIS A 32 0.56 10.25 -15.73
N GLY A 33 0.79 9.05 -16.26
CA GLY A 33 2.10 8.67 -16.81
C GLY A 33 3.17 8.36 -15.76
N THR A 34 2.80 8.30 -14.48
CA THR A 34 3.71 8.00 -13.38
C THR A 34 3.24 6.78 -12.58
N PHE A 35 4.17 6.08 -11.91
CA PHE A 35 3.82 5.01 -10.97
C PHE A 35 2.92 5.52 -9.83
N ARG A 36 3.14 6.76 -9.37
CA ARG A 36 2.28 7.39 -8.35
C ARG A 36 0.86 7.60 -8.86
N GLY A 37 0.69 8.02 -10.12
CA GLY A 37 -0.61 8.10 -10.79
C GLY A 37 -1.32 6.75 -10.85
N ALA A 38 -0.60 5.69 -11.21
CA ALA A 38 -1.16 4.33 -11.22
C ALA A 38 -1.65 3.87 -9.84
N ARG A 39 -0.89 4.18 -8.78
CA ARG A 39 -1.32 3.92 -7.39
C ARG A 39 -2.55 4.73 -7.00
N GLN A 40 -2.66 5.98 -7.44
CA GLN A 40 -3.82 6.83 -7.20
C GLN A 40 -5.08 6.27 -7.87
N HIS A 41 -4.99 5.81 -9.12
CA HIS A 41 -6.08 5.09 -9.81
C HIS A 41 -6.60 3.91 -8.98
N ARG A 42 -5.70 3.04 -8.52
CA ARG A 42 -6.06 1.87 -7.68
C ARG A 42 -6.71 2.27 -6.36
N TYR A 43 -6.17 3.28 -5.69
CA TYR A 43 -6.72 3.76 -4.41
C TYR A 43 -8.13 4.35 -4.58
N ARG A 44 -8.35 5.06 -5.69
CA ARG A 44 -9.65 5.68 -6.04
C ARG A 44 -10.61 4.73 -6.74
N LYS A 45 -10.17 3.52 -7.07
CA LYS A 45 -10.91 2.52 -7.85
C LYS A 45 -11.35 3.04 -9.22
N GLU A 46 -10.54 3.93 -9.81
CA GLU A 46 -10.75 4.46 -11.16
C GLU A 46 -10.06 3.56 -12.20
N PRO A 47 -10.59 3.49 -13.46
CA PRO A 47 -9.96 2.75 -14.54
C PRO A 47 -8.54 3.24 -14.82
N LEU A 48 -7.59 2.31 -14.77
CA LEU A 48 -6.18 2.61 -14.98
C LEU A 48 -5.92 2.97 -16.46
N CYS A 49 -5.61 4.23 -16.74
CA CYS A 49 -5.24 4.65 -18.10
C CYS A 49 -3.89 4.04 -18.57
N GLN A 50 -3.73 3.91 -19.89
CA GLN A 50 -2.55 3.29 -20.51
C GLN A 50 -1.21 3.91 -20.07
N PRO A 51 -1.05 5.26 -19.99
CA PRO A 51 0.22 5.86 -19.56
C PRO A 51 0.60 5.45 -18.13
N CYS A 52 -0.37 5.39 -17.22
CA CYS A 52 -0.14 4.94 -15.84
C CYS A 52 0.22 3.45 -15.78
N GLN A 53 -0.45 2.62 -16.59
CA GLN A 53 -0.13 1.19 -16.67
C GLN A 53 1.31 0.97 -17.16
N ASN A 54 1.74 1.68 -18.20
CA ASN A 54 3.09 1.58 -18.74
C ASN A 54 4.14 2.00 -17.68
N ALA A 55 3.88 3.08 -16.96
CA ALA A 55 4.76 3.55 -15.88
C ALA A 55 4.86 2.56 -14.71
N GLU A 56 3.73 1.94 -14.32
CA GLU A 56 3.73 0.89 -13.30
C GLU A 56 4.52 -0.33 -13.75
N ASN A 57 4.34 -0.76 -14.99
CA ASN A 57 5.08 -1.87 -15.56
C ASN A 57 6.59 -1.60 -15.61
N ALA A 58 7.00 -0.40 -16.03
CA ALA A 58 8.40 0.02 -16.05
C ALA A 58 9.03 -0.03 -14.64
N TYR A 59 8.35 0.56 -13.65
CA TYR A 59 8.79 0.53 -12.25
C TYR A 59 8.94 -0.90 -11.72
N GLN A 60 7.99 -1.79 -12.01
CA GLN A 60 8.05 -3.18 -11.56
C GLN A 60 9.17 -3.95 -12.24
N ARG A 61 9.42 -3.72 -13.54
CA ARG A 61 10.57 -4.32 -14.26
C ARG A 61 11.89 -3.92 -13.61
N GLU A 62 12.08 -2.63 -13.32
CA GLU A 62 13.29 -2.15 -12.63
C GLU A 62 13.45 -2.75 -11.23
N ARG A 63 12.35 -2.81 -10.46
CA ARG A 63 12.37 -3.38 -9.11
C ARG A 63 12.72 -4.87 -9.15
N ASN A 64 12.14 -5.61 -10.09
CA ASN A 64 12.41 -7.04 -10.27
C ASN A 64 13.84 -7.27 -10.75
N ALA A 65 14.37 -6.45 -11.66
CA ALA A 65 15.77 -6.51 -12.08
C ALA A 65 16.73 -6.31 -10.88
N LYS A 66 16.41 -5.36 -9.98
CA LYS A 66 17.17 -5.14 -8.73
C LYS A 66 17.00 -6.30 -7.74
N GLY A 67 15.83 -6.94 -7.69
CA GLY A 67 15.51 -8.06 -6.80
C GLY A 67 16.09 -9.40 -7.25
N LEU A 68 16.20 -9.64 -8.56
CA LEU A 68 16.83 -10.81 -9.16
C LEU A 68 18.30 -10.93 -8.74
N ARG A 69 19.01 -9.80 -8.62
CA ARG A 69 20.36 -9.78 -8.05
C ARG A 69 20.43 -10.24 -6.59
N LYS A 70 19.35 -10.07 -5.81
CA LYS A 70 19.30 -10.46 -4.38
C LYS A 70 18.78 -11.87 -4.15
N LYS A 71 18.05 -12.45 -5.11
CA LYS A 71 17.58 -13.85 -5.07
C LYS A 71 18.58 -14.76 -5.80
N ALA A 72 19.85 -14.70 -5.41
CA ALA A 72 20.80 -15.74 -5.80
C ALA A 72 20.38 -17.05 -5.13
N ALA A 73 20.00 -18.03 -5.96
CA ALA A 73 19.50 -19.37 -5.65
C ALA A 73 18.29 -19.47 -4.69
N PRO A 74 17.23 -20.25 -5.04
CA PRO A 74 16.23 -20.64 -4.05
C PRO A 74 16.93 -21.43 -2.93
N LYS A 75 16.72 -21.05 -1.67
CA LYS A 75 17.24 -21.84 -0.54
C LYS A 75 16.72 -23.27 -0.67
N PRO A 76 17.55 -24.30 -0.47
CA PRO A 76 17.10 -25.69 -0.53
C PRO A 76 15.97 -25.88 0.49
N LYS A 77 14.86 -26.48 0.05
CA LYS A 77 13.79 -26.92 0.96
C LYS A 77 14.32 -28.12 1.73
N VAL A 78 14.72 -27.90 2.98
CA VAL A 78 15.06 -28.99 3.90
C VAL A 78 13.74 -29.48 4.50
N TYR A 79 13.36 -30.72 4.16
CA TYR A 79 12.24 -31.40 4.81
C TYR A 79 12.77 -32.01 6.10
N LEU A 80 12.16 -31.66 7.23
CA LEU A 80 12.46 -32.31 8.51
C LEU A 80 11.90 -33.73 8.49
N THR A 81 12.59 -34.65 9.14
CA THR A 81 12.02 -35.97 9.44
C THR A 81 10.91 -35.84 10.49
N GLU A 82 10.07 -36.87 10.63
CA GLU A 82 9.00 -36.89 11.63
C GLU A 82 9.57 -36.67 13.05
N GLU A 83 10.70 -37.31 13.37
CA GLU A 83 11.37 -37.18 14.67
C GLU A 83 11.87 -35.75 14.94
N GLU A 84 12.48 -35.11 13.94
CA GLU A 84 12.94 -33.72 14.05
C GLU A 84 11.78 -32.73 14.20
N TRP A 85 10.65 -33.00 13.55
CA TRP A 85 9.44 -32.19 13.69
C TRP A 85 8.87 -32.30 15.11
N GLN A 86 8.74 -33.52 15.63
CA GLN A 86 8.26 -33.78 16.99
C GLN A 86 9.17 -33.14 18.05
N ALA A 87 10.50 -33.26 17.89
CA ALA A 87 11.46 -32.62 18.80
C ALA A 87 11.31 -31.09 18.82
N ARG A 88 11.04 -30.48 17.66
CA ARG A 88 10.84 -29.04 17.53
C ARG A 88 9.51 -28.57 18.13
N VAL A 89 8.46 -29.39 18.04
CA VAL A 89 7.17 -29.16 18.69
C VAL A 89 7.32 -29.26 20.22
N ALA A 90 8.01 -30.29 20.71
CA ALA A 90 8.27 -30.49 22.14
C ALA A 90 9.14 -29.37 22.76
N ALA A 91 10.17 -28.89 22.04
CA ALA A 91 10.99 -27.75 22.46
C ALA A 91 10.18 -26.46 22.59
N ARG A 92 9.18 -26.25 21.72
CA ARG A 92 8.29 -25.08 21.79
C ARG A 92 7.30 -25.16 22.95
N GLN A 93 6.87 -26.37 23.32
CA GLN A 93 5.99 -26.59 24.47
C GLN A 93 6.73 -26.42 25.80
N SER A 94 7.98 -26.88 25.89
CA SER A 94 8.81 -26.74 27.10
C SER A 94 9.32 -25.30 27.32
N GLY A 95 9.54 -24.53 26.26
CA GLY A 95 9.88 -23.10 26.36
C GLY A 95 8.70 -22.15 26.63
N GLY A 96 7.48 -22.69 26.81
CA GLY A 96 6.25 -21.94 27.06
C GLY A 96 5.77 -21.94 28.52
N ALA A 97 6.52 -22.54 29.44
CA ALA A 97 6.23 -22.50 30.87
C ALA A 97 7.09 -21.43 31.55
N GLN A 98 6.49 -20.27 31.82
CA GLN A 98 6.91 -19.38 32.90
C GLN A 98 6.30 -19.89 34.21
#